data_AF-A0A7C5YMW5-F1
#
_entry.id   AF-A0A7C5YMW5-F1
#
_cell.length_a   1.000
_cell.length_b   1.000
_cell.length_c   1.000
_cell.angle_alpha   90.00
_cell.angle_beta   90.00
_cell.angle_gamma   90.00
#
_symmetry.space_group_name_H-M   'P 1'
#
loop_
_entity.id
_entity.type
_entity.pdbx_description
1 polymer ?
#
loop_
_entity_poly.entity_id
_entity_poly.type
_entity_poly.pdbx_seq_one_letter_code
_entity_poly.pdbx_strand_id
1 'polypeptide(L)' 'MRWLIVGLGLLWTAIFLSAQPVQVPDALKPYIGKPVPDAVMVDVDGKKLKISDFKGKVLLLNFWSPH' A
#
# COMPACT_ATOMS: atom_id res chain seq x y z
N MET A 1 -20.09 23.01 -30.19
CA MET A 1 -20.55 22.46 -28.89
C MET A 1 -20.63 20.93 -28.82
N ARG A 2 -21.27 20.22 -29.76
CA ARG A 2 -21.50 18.75 -29.68
C ARG A 2 -20.21 17.91 -29.53
N TRP A 3 -19.15 18.25 -30.26
CA TRP A 3 -17.88 17.49 -30.26
C TRP A 3 -17.04 17.67 -29.00
N LEU A 4 -17.19 18.79 -28.28
CA LEU A 4 -16.50 19.02 -27.00
C LEU A 4 -17.03 18.12 -25.89
N ILE A 5 -18.34 17.85 -25.88
CA ILE A 5 -18.98 16.98 -24.88
C ILE A 5 -18.58 15.51 -25.11
N VAL A 6 -18.47 15.09 -26.38
CA VAL A 6 -17.99 13.74 -26.72
C VAL A 6 -16.52 13.58 -26.33
N GLY A 7 -15.68 14.58 -26.60
CA GLY A 7 -14.28 14.57 -26.16
C GLY A 7 -14.13 14.52 -24.64
N LEU A 8 -14.95 15.28 -23.90
CA LEU A 8 -14.93 15.28 -22.43
C LEU A 8 -15.45 13.97 -21.83
N GLY A 9 -16.45 13.35 -22.45
CA GLY A 9 -16.97 12.04 -22.06
C GLY A 9 -15.95 10.92 -22.26
N LEU A 10 -15.23 10.93 -23.38
CA LEU A 10 -14.13 9.99 -23.65
C LEU A 10 -12.94 10.17 -22.69
N LEU A 11 -12.67 11.42 -22.29
CA LEU A 11 -11.67 11.72 -21.26
C LEU A 11 -12.09 11.19 -19.89
N TRP A 12 -13.37 11.34 -19.52
CA TRP A 12 -13.90 10.79 -18.26
C TRP A 12 -13.90 9.26 -18.22
N THR A 13 -14.26 8.59 -19.31
CA THR A 13 -14.20 7.13 -19.38
C THR A 13 -12.78 6.61 -19.34
N ALA A 14 -11.82 7.30 -19.97
CA ALA A 14 -10.41 6.94 -19.90
C ALA A 14 -9.83 7.09 -18.48
N ILE A 15 -10.21 8.13 -17.74
CA ILE A 15 -9.79 8.33 -16.33
C ILE A 15 -10.40 7.25 -15.42
N PHE A 16 -11.65 6.85 -15.67
CA PHE A 16 -12.28 5.77 -14.90
C PHE A 16 -11.65 4.40 -15.17
N LEU A 17 -11.18 4.16 -16.41
CA LEU A 17 -10.54 2.89 -16.80
C LEU A 17 -9.10 2.76 -16.28
N SER A 18 -8.41 3.88 -16.03
CA SER A 18 -7.05 3.89 -15.46
C SER A 18 -7.02 3.72 -13.94
N ALA A 19 -8.15 3.96 -13.25
CA ALA A 19 -8.29 3.71 -11.83
C ALA A 19 -8.36 2.20 -11.55
N GLN A 20 -7.21 1.54 -11.59
CA GLN A 20 -7.10 0.14 -11.19
C GLN A 20 -7.30 0.06 -9.66
N PRO A 21 -8.25 -0.76 -9.16
CA PRO A 21 -8.35 -1.00 -7.73
C PRO A 21 -7.03 -1.61 -7.26
N VAL A 22 -6.47 -1.12 -6.16
CA VAL A 22 -5.26 -1.71 -5.58
C VAL A 22 -5.52 -3.17 -5.25
N GLN A 23 -4.95 -4.10 -6.03
CA GLN A 23 -5.07 -5.52 -5.75
C GLN A 23 -4.10 -5.91 -4.64
N VAL A 24 -4.63 -6.43 -3.54
CA VAL A 24 -3.80 -7.05 -2.50
C VAL A 24 -3.39 -8.44 -2.98
N PRO A 25 -2.09 -8.79 -2.99
CA PRO A 25 -1.63 -10.14 -3.32
C PRO A 25 -2.35 -11.21 -2.50
N ASP A 26 -2.77 -12.31 -3.14
CA ASP A 26 -3.51 -13.39 -2.46
C ASP A 26 -2.78 -13.94 -1.23
N ALA A 27 -1.45 -14.00 -1.31
CA ALA A 27 -0.59 -14.41 -0.20
C ALA A 27 -0.74 -13.55 1.06
N LEU A 28 -1.16 -12.29 0.93
CA LEU A 28 -1.31 -11.36 2.06
C LEU A 28 -2.72 -11.36 2.66
N LYS A 29 -3.73 -11.83 1.92
CA LYS A 29 -5.14 -11.84 2.38
C LYS A 29 -5.33 -12.52 3.75
N PRO A 30 -4.68 -13.66 4.08
CA PRO A 30 -4.86 -14.32 5.37
C PRO A 30 -4.40 -13.50 6.59
N TYR A 31 -3.56 -12.48 6.39
CA TYR A 31 -2.96 -11.69 7.46
C TYR A 31 -3.76 -10.40 7.77
N ILE A 32 -4.74 -10.05 6.94
CA ILE A 32 -5.55 -8.84 7.15
C ILE A 32 -6.38 -8.97 8.45
N GLY A 33 -6.28 -7.96 9.32
CA GLY A 33 -6.99 -7.91 10.61
C GLY A 33 -6.41 -8.84 11.68
N LYS A 34 -5.33 -9.57 11.39
CA LYS A 34 -4.60 -10.36 12.38
C LYS A 34 -3.58 -9.49 13.12
N PRO A 35 -3.26 -9.80 14.38
CA PRO A 35 -2.15 -9.14 15.06
C PRO A 35 -0.86 -9.38 14.29
N VAL A 36 -0.06 -8.32 14.12
CA VAL A 36 1.28 -8.46 13.55
C VAL A 36 2.14 -9.36 14.45
N PRO A 37 2.88 -10.34 13.90
CA PRO A 37 3.84 -11.10 14.68
C PRO A 37 4.87 -10.16 15.30
N ASP A 38 5.21 -10.44 16.55
CA ASP A 38 6.23 -9.66 17.24
C ASP A 38 7.61 -10.07 16.73
N ALA A 39 8.37 -9.11 16.21
CA ALA A 39 9.67 -9.34 15.61
C ALA A 39 10.68 -8.32 16.14
N VAL A 40 11.91 -8.79 16.33
CA VAL A 40 13.07 -7.95 16.65
C VAL A 40 13.90 -7.79 15.38
N MET A 41 14.21 -6.55 15.04
CA MET A 41 15.05 -6.18 13.91
C MET A 41 16.19 -5.29 14.37
N VAL A 42 17.23 -5.22 13.56
CA VAL A 42 18.33 -4.28 13.72
C VAL A 42 18.16 -3.22 12.64
N ASP A 43 18.12 -1.95 13.04
CA ASP A 43 18.03 -0.85 12.08
C ASP A 43 19.39 -0.56 11.40
N VAL A 44 19.40 0.41 10.50
CA VAL A 44 20.57 0.81 9.72
C VAL A 44 21.72 1.34 10.58
N ASP A 45 21.43 1.80 11.81
CA ASP A 45 22.40 2.31 12.77
C ASP A 45 22.85 1.24 13.78
N GLY A 46 22.37 0.00 13.63
CA GLY A 46 22.73 -1.12 14.50
C GLY A 46 21.88 -1.23 15.78
N LYS A 47 20.84 -0.41 15.93
CA LYS A 47 19.97 -0.45 17.11
C LYS A 47 18.91 -1.55 16.98
N LYS A 48 18.71 -2.28 18.06
CA LYS A 48 17.62 -3.26 18.16
C LYS A 48 16.28 -2.54 18.31
N LEU A 49 15.34 -2.86 17.41
CA LEU A 49 13.96 -2.41 17.43
C LEU A 49 13.03 -3.60 17.51
N LYS A 50 11.92 -3.44 18.24
CA LYS A 50 10.89 -4.46 18.34
C LYS A 50 9.55 -3.89 17.86
N ILE A 51 8.81 -4.63 17.03
CA ILE A 51 7.53 -4.14 16.49
C ILE A 51 6.54 -3.79 17.61
N SER A 52 6.56 -4.57 18.71
CA SER A 52 5.72 -4.29 19.89
C SER A 52 5.94 -2.91 20.52
N ASP A 53 7.11 -2.30 20.33
CA ASP A 53 7.44 -1.00 20.93
C ASP A 53 6.64 0.15 20.30
N PHE A 54 6.03 -0.08 19.13
CA PHE A 54 5.21 0.89 18.40
C PHE A 54 3.70 0.70 18.59
N LYS A 55 3.26 -0.15 19.52
CA LYS A 55 1.83 -0.32 19.82
C LYS A 55 1.16 1.04 20.12
N GLY A 56 -0.04 1.23 19.56
CA GLY A 56 -0.78 2.49 19.63
C GLY A 56 -0.44 3.49 18.52
N LYS A 57 0.52 3.17 17.63
CA LYS A 57 0.81 3.93 16.41
C LYS A 57 0.42 3.12 15.18
N VAL A 58 -0.01 3.82 14.13
CA VAL A 58 -0.17 3.22 12.79
C VAL A 58 1.20 3.15 12.15
N LEU A 59 1.60 1.95 11.69
CA LEU A 59 2.87 1.71 11.03
C LEU A 59 2.66 1.28 9.58
N LEU A 60 3.52 1.79 8.70
CA LEU A 60 3.69 1.28 7.34
C LEU A 60 5.02 0.52 7.27
N LEU A 61 4.96 -0.79 7.01
CA LEU A 61 6.15 -1.61 6.79
C LEU A 61 6.50 -1.60 5.30
N ASN A 62 7.65 -1.02 4.96
CA ASN A 62 8.16 -0.99 3.61
C ASN A 62 9.34 -1.97 3.48
N PHE A 63 9.16 -3.06 2.73
CA PHE A 63 10.22 -4.03 2.43
C PHE A 63 10.92 -3.62 1.14
N TRP A 64 12.22 -3.35 1.22
CA TRP A 64 13.02 -2.94 0.08
C TRP A 64 14.44 -3.49 0.21
N SER A 65 15.11 -3.61 -0.94
CA SER A 65 16.52 -3.96 -1.05
C SER A 65 17.11 -3.09 -2.15
N PRO A 66 18.32 -2.51 -1.96
CA PRO A 66 19.00 -1.78 -3.03
C PRO A 66 19.51 -2.70 -4.17
N HIS A 67 19.44 -4.02 -3.99
CA HIS A 67 19.86 -5.05 -4.94
C HIS A 67 18.78 -6.11 -5.13
#